data_AF-A0A5B6VSD1-F1
#
_entry.id   AF-A0A5B6VSD1-F1
#
_cell.length_a   1.000
_cell.length_b   1.000
_cell.length_c   1.000
_cell.angle_alpha   90.00
_cell.angle_beta   90.00
_cell.angle_gamma   90.00
#
_symmetry.space_group_name_H-M   'P 1'
#
loop_
_entity.id
_entity.type
_entity.pdbx_description
1 polymer ?
#
loop_
_entity_poly.entity_id
_entity_poly.type
_entity_poly.pdbx_seq_one_letter_code
_entity_poly.pdbx_strand_id
1 'polypeptide(L)'
;MQILFPKLKDLVLCSIGIERIWLPQAFCSTRNLTKLIIKGCTNLKYVLSDSMVEYLQQLEYLEISECKCIQEIISKENIIEEAFRNMYLICFPRLNTFKLKGLQKLIGFCDEDYNVEFPTLKILEIESCPKLKGFIHISKSKEISIDAVFFNNKIIEEQC
;
A
#
# COMPACT_ATOMS: atom_id res chain seq x y z
N MET A 1 11.63 20.30 13.87
CA MET A 1 12.25 19.22 14.68
C MET A 1 11.89 17.90 14.01
N GLN A 2 12.87 17.20 13.45
CA GLN A 2 12.66 15.93 12.75
C GLN A 2 13.01 14.80 13.71
N ILE A 3 12.06 13.91 13.99
CA ILE A 3 12.31 12.73 14.82
C ILE A 3 12.78 11.62 13.87
N LEU A 4 14.02 11.17 14.02
CA LEU A 4 14.62 10.12 13.20
C LEU A 4 14.71 8.83 14.01
N PHE A 5 14.23 7.72 13.44
CA PHE A 5 14.40 6.38 14.00
C PHE A 5 15.28 5.50 13.11
N PRO A 6 16.57 5.82 12.94
CA PRO A 6 17.43 5.22 11.91
C PRO A 6 17.66 3.72 12.09
N LYS A 7 17.31 3.12 13.23
CA LYS A 7 17.45 1.68 13.50
C LYS A 7 16.11 0.96 13.58
N LEU A 8 14.99 1.65 13.37
CA LEU A 8 13.67 1.04 13.48
C LEU A 8 13.46 0.06 12.33
N LYS A 9 13.27 -1.21 12.69
CA LYS A 9 12.98 -2.31 11.78
C LYS A 9 11.53 -2.74 11.82
N ASP A 10 10.95 -2.74 13.02
CA ASP A 10 9.59 -3.20 13.26
C ASP A 10 8.75 -2.06 13.81
N LEU A 11 7.67 -1.72 13.11
CA LEU A 11 6.67 -0.79 13.59
C LEU A 11 5.33 -1.50 13.75
N VAL A 12 4.79 -1.43 14.96
CA VAL A 12 3.47 -1.98 15.30
C VAL A 12 2.59 -0.86 15.85
N LEU A 13 1.47 -0.60 15.18
CA LEU A 13 0.48 0.38 15.60
C LEU A 13 -0.83 -0.36 15.92
N CYS A 14 -1.37 -0.15 17.12
CA CYS A 14 -2.58 -0.82 17.57
C CYS A 14 -3.56 0.17 18.18
N SER A 15 -4.80 0.19 17.67
CA SER A 15 -5.92 0.96 18.22
C SER A 15 -5.62 2.47 18.39
N ILE A 16 -4.88 3.05 17.44
CA ILE A 16 -4.50 4.47 17.47
C ILE A 16 -5.51 5.30 16.67
N GLY A 17 -5.93 6.44 17.23
CA GLY A 17 -6.87 7.39 16.62
C GLY A 17 -6.25 8.40 15.65
N ILE A 18 -5.29 7.99 14.82
CA ILE A 18 -4.62 8.87 13.83
C ILE A 18 -5.23 8.73 12.43
N GLU A 19 -5.15 9.78 11.62
CA GLU A 19 -5.59 9.74 10.21
C GLU A 19 -4.49 9.37 9.22
N ARG A 20 -3.22 9.64 9.57
CA ARG A 20 -2.01 9.37 8.77
C ARG A 20 -0.90 8.88 9.70
N ILE A 21 -0.09 7.94 9.24
CA ILE A 21 1.10 7.46 9.98
C ILE A 21 2.30 8.38 9.75
N TRP A 22 2.45 8.85 8.51
CA TRP A 22 3.65 9.55 8.06
C TRP A 22 3.29 10.94 7.53
N LEU A 23 4.19 11.89 7.76
CA LEU A 23 4.20 13.16 7.03
C LEU A 23 5.17 13.01 5.85
N PRO A 24 4.86 13.56 4.66
CA PRO A 24 5.71 13.43 3.46
C PRO A 24 7.17 13.84 3.73
N GLN A 25 7.38 14.96 4.44
CA GLN A 25 8.73 15.45 4.79
C GLN A 25 9.48 14.67 5.89
N ALA A 26 8.83 13.72 6.58
CA ALA A 26 9.41 13.00 7.72
C ALA A 26 9.96 11.61 7.35
N PHE A 27 9.72 11.13 6.12
CA PHE A 27 9.88 9.72 5.77
C PHE A 27 11.31 9.28 5.42
N CYS A 28 12.29 10.20 5.35
CA CYS A 28 13.69 9.84 5.11
C CYS A 28 14.30 8.88 6.16
N SER A 29 13.59 8.65 7.28
CA SER A 29 14.05 7.90 8.45
C SER A 29 13.69 6.41 8.45
N THR A 30 12.83 5.95 7.54
CA THR A 30 12.22 4.60 7.58
C THR A 30 12.84 3.60 6.62
N ARG A 31 14.00 3.92 6.01
CA ARG A 31 14.70 3.04 5.05
C ARG A 31 15.07 1.67 5.58
N ASN A 32 15.09 1.49 6.90
CA ASN A 32 15.43 0.23 7.55
C ASN A 32 14.20 -0.57 8.03
N LEU A 33 12.99 -0.08 7.76
CA LEU A 33 11.77 -0.74 8.20
C LEU A 33 11.56 -2.04 7.40
N THR A 34 11.57 -3.16 8.10
CA THR A 34 11.36 -4.51 7.56
C THR A 34 9.97 -5.03 7.86
N LYS A 35 9.32 -4.55 8.93
CA LYS A 35 8.00 -5.02 9.35
C LYS A 35 7.09 -3.87 9.72
N LEU A 36 5.88 -3.86 9.14
CA LEU A 36 4.82 -2.94 9.47
C LEU A 36 3.53 -3.69 9.80
N ILE A 37 3.03 -3.51 11.02
CA ILE A 37 1.75 -4.06 11.47
C ILE A 37 0.85 -2.91 11.93
N ILE A 38 -0.35 -2.83 11.38
CA ILE A 38 -1.35 -1.83 11.74
C ILE A 38 -2.65 -2.55 12.07
N LYS A 39 -3.12 -2.43 13.31
CA LYS A 39 -4.30 -3.15 13.79
C LYS A 39 -5.30 -2.21 14.47
N GLY A 40 -6.55 -2.23 14.02
CA GLY A 40 -7.64 -1.53 14.71
C GLY A 40 -7.52 0.00 14.73
N CYS A 41 -6.73 0.60 13.85
CA CYS A 41 -6.63 2.06 13.72
C CYS A 41 -7.82 2.59 12.90
N THR A 42 -8.98 2.75 13.54
CA THR A 42 -10.26 2.98 12.84
C THR A 42 -10.36 4.32 12.12
N ASN A 43 -9.58 5.33 12.52
CA ASN A 43 -9.55 6.66 11.90
C ASN A 43 -8.50 6.76 10.78
N LEU A 44 -7.66 5.74 10.60
CA LEU A 44 -6.57 5.76 9.65
C LEU A 44 -7.13 5.75 8.22
N LYS A 45 -6.74 6.76 7.44
CA LYS A 45 -7.16 6.97 6.05
C LYS A 45 -6.01 6.74 5.08
N TYR A 46 -4.80 7.16 5.45
CA TYR A 46 -3.63 7.11 4.57
C TYR A 46 -2.53 6.29 5.23
N VAL A 47 -2.23 5.14 4.64
CA VAL A 47 -1.18 4.24 5.13
C VAL A 47 0.15 4.62 4.48
N LEU A 48 0.20 4.57 3.15
CA LEU A 48 1.34 4.92 2.33
C LEU A 48 0.92 5.91 1.25
N SER A 49 1.88 6.69 0.74
CA SER A 49 1.74 7.45 -0.51
C SER A 49 2.75 6.99 -1.55
N ASP A 50 2.47 7.33 -2.81
CA ASP A 50 3.34 7.03 -3.95
C ASP A 50 4.78 7.58 -3.76
N SER A 51 4.91 8.76 -3.13
CA SER A 51 6.21 9.37 -2.79
C SER A 51 7.02 8.60 -1.73
N MET A 52 6.39 7.67 -1.00
CA MET A 52 7.00 6.94 0.11
C MET A 52 7.53 5.56 -0.28
N VAL A 53 7.11 5.03 -1.45
CA VAL A 53 7.41 3.65 -1.86
C VAL A 53 8.91 3.38 -1.91
N GLU A 54 9.71 4.33 -2.39
CA GLU A 54 11.17 4.19 -2.51
C GLU A 54 11.88 3.94 -1.16
N TYR A 55 11.27 4.35 -0.05
CA TYR A 55 11.84 4.19 1.29
C TYR A 55 11.42 2.87 1.95
N LEU A 56 10.53 2.10 1.32
CA LEU A 56 10.02 0.82 1.81
C LEU A 56 10.63 -0.38 1.09
N GLN A 57 11.73 -0.20 0.37
CA GLN A 57 12.43 -1.27 -0.34
C GLN A 57 12.92 -2.40 0.58
N GLN A 58 13.07 -2.13 1.89
CA GLN A 58 13.46 -3.14 2.89
C GLN A 58 12.26 -3.85 3.54
N LEU A 59 11.02 -3.44 3.21
CA LEU A 59 9.83 -4.02 3.83
C LEU A 59 9.67 -5.47 3.40
N GLU A 60 9.66 -6.36 4.39
CA GLU A 60 9.54 -7.81 4.24
C GLU A 60 8.14 -8.30 4.63
N TYR A 61 7.51 -7.63 5.60
CA TYR A 61 6.21 -8.01 6.14
C TYR A 61 5.30 -6.79 6.30
N LEU A 62 4.11 -6.87 5.70
CA LEU A 62 3.06 -5.87 5.84
C LEU A 62 1.76 -6.53 6.30
N GLU A 63 1.18 -6.05 7.40
CA GLU A 63 -0.14 -6.46 7.85
C GLU A 63 -0.99 -5.25 8.23
N ILE A 64 -2.21 -5.23 7.71
CA ILE A 64 -3.21 -4.21 8.01
C ILE A 64 -4.51 -4.92 8.35
N SER A 65 -4.98 -4.76 9.59
CA SER A 65 -6.16 -5.43 10.09
C SER A 65 -7.12 -4.49 10.81
N GLU A 66 -8.42 -4.73 10.66
CA GLU A 66 -9.50 -4.06 11.41
C GLU A 66 -9.52 -2.52 11.30
N CYS A 67 -8.98 -1.96 10.20
CA CYS A 67 -8.93 -0.52 9.96
C CYS A 67 -10.08 -0.08 9.03
N LYS A 68 -11.05 0.65 9.58
CA LYS A 68 -12.35 0.89 8.93
C LYS A 68 -12.39 2.05 7.92
N CYS A 69 -11.38 2.93 7.91
CA CYS A 69 -11.37 4.13 7.05
C CYS A 69 -10.43 4.06 5.85
N ILE A 70 -9.63 3.00 5.73
CA ILE A 70 -8.71 2.80 4.61
C ILE A 70 -9.52 2.45 3.35
N GLN A 71 -9.29 3.21 2.28
CA GLN A 71 -9.85 2.94 0.95
C GLN A 71 -8.81 2.32 0.02
N GLU A 72 -7.59 2.83 0.05
CA GLU A 72 -6.44 2.32 -0.70
C GLU A 72 -5.24 2.20 0.23
N ILE A 73 -4.32 1.28 -0.06
CA ILE A 73 -3.10 1.11 0.73
C ILE A 73 -2.07 2.18 0.35
N ILE A 74 -1.94 2.46 -0.95
CA ILE A 74 -1.13 3.53 -1.50
C ILE A 74 -2.06 4.61 -2.06
N SER A 75 -1.99 5.80 -1.48
CA SER A 75 -2.75 6.96 -1.94
C SER A 75 -1.89 7.86 -2.83
N LYS A 76 -2.53 8.46 -3.83
CA LYS A 76 -1.94 9.48 -4.70
C LYS A 76 -1.67 10.78 -3.94
N GLU A 77 -0.42 11.24 -3.88
CA GLU A 77 -0.10 12.60 -3.46
C GLU A 77 -0.09 13.56 -4.66
N ASN A 78 -0.80 14.69 -4.58
CA ASN A 78 -0.89 15.72 -5.64
C ASN A 78 0.41 16.51 -5.87
N ILE A 79 1.56 15.98 -5.44
CA ILE A 79 2.86 16.68 -5.48
C ILE A 79 3.57 16.46 -6.82
N ILE A 80 3.29 15.35 -7.51
CA ILE A 80 3.90 15.01 -8.80
C ILE A 80 3.00 15.51 -9.94
N GLU A 81 3.55 16.25 -10.90
CA GLU A 81 2.81 16.68 -12.10
C GLU A 81 2.24 15.47 -12.85
N GLU A 82 0.99 15.56 -13.30
CA GLU A 82 0.27 14.45 -13.95
C GLU A 82 1.00 13.88 -15.18
N ALA A 83 1.80 14.70 -15.88
CA ALA A 83 2.57 14.30 -17.05
C ALA A 83 3.65 13.23 -16.77
N PHE A 84 4.16 13.15 -15.54
CA PHE A 84 5.17 12.16 -15.15
C PHE A 84 4.56 10.87 -14.56
N ARG A 85 3.23 10.79 -14.41
CA ARG A 85 2.57 9.67 -13.74
C ARG A 85 2.32 8.46 -14.62
N ASN A 86 2.39 8.61 -15.95
CA ASN A 86 2.07 7.54 -16.91
C ASN A 86 3.03 6.33 -16.88
N MET A 87 3.95 6.24 -15.91
CA MET A 87 4.93 5.16 -15.84
C MET A 87 5.53 4.96 -14.44
N TYR A 88 4.83 5.32 -13.35
CA TYR A 88 5.36 5.05 -12.01
C TYR A 88 5.18 3.57 -11.65
N LEU A 89 6.29 2.85 -11.68
CA LEU A 89 6.41 1.51 -11.14
C LEU A 89 6.61 1.57 -9.62
N ILE A 90 5.69 0.98 -8.88
CA ILE A 90 5.77 0.77 -7.45
C ILE A 90 6.31 -0.63 -7.21
N CYS A 91 7.54 -0.75 -6.75
CA CYS A 91 8.17 -2.05 -6.50
C CYS A 91 8.41 -2.28 -5.01
N PHE A 92 7.99 -3.45 -4.52
CA PHE A 92 8.32 -3.95 -3.19
C PHE A 92 9.27 -5.14 -3.30
N PRO A 93 10.58 -4.90 -3.47
CA PRO A 93 11.53 -5.95 -3.88
C PRO A 93 11.72 -7.06 -2.83
N ARG A 94 11.41 -6.79 -1.55
CA ARG A 94 11.66 -7.71 -0.43
C ARG A 94 10.40 -8.20 0.28
N LEU A 95 9.23 -7.71 -0.12
CA LEU A 95 7.98 -8.01 0.58
C LEU A 95 7.61 -9.47 0.34
N ASN A 96 7.78 -10.30 1.37
CA ASN A 96 7.50 -11.73 1.30
C ASN A 96 6.10 -12.09 1.81
N THR A 97 5.56 -11.29 2.73
CA THR A 97 4.26 -11.52 3.36
C THR A 97 3.44 -10.24 3.38
N PHE A 98 2.24 -10.29 2.80
CA PHE A 98 1.30 -9.19 2.78
C PHE A 98 -0.09 -9.67 3.22
N LYS A 99 -0.63 -9.06 4.28
CA LYS A 99 -1.92 -9.42 4.88
C LYS A 99 -2.87 -8.24 5.00
N LEU A 100 -4.09 -8.43 4.53
CA LEU A 100 -5.18 -7.47 4.62
C LEU A 100 -6.40 -8.15 5.25
N LYS A 101 -6.84 -7.70 6.43
CA LYS A 101 -7.94 -8.34 7.17
C LYS A 101 -9.00 -7.36 7.65
N GLY A 102 -10.27 -7.66 7.41
CA GLY A 102 -11.38 -6.91 8.00
C GLY A 102 -11.50 -5.45 7.51
N LEU A 103 -10.98 -5.14 6.32
CA LEU A 103 -10.93 -3.76 5.80
C LEU A 103 -12.22 -3.40 5.06
N GLN A 104 -13.16 -2.81 5.79
CA GLN A 104 -14.55 -2.59 5.34
C GLN A 104 -14.72 -1.57 4.20
N LYS A 105 -13.73 -0.69 4.00
CA LYS A 105 -13.76 0.36 2.97
C LYS A 105 -12.71 0.18 1.88
N LEU A 106 -11.87 -0.86 1.96
CA LEU A 106 -10.81 -1.09 0.99
C LEU A 106 -11.43 -1.39 -0.38
N ILE A 107 -11.04 -0.62 -1.39
CA ILE A 107 -11.50 -0.78 -2.78
C ILE A 107 -10.39 -1.30 -3.70
N GLY A 108 -9.12 -1.13 -3.30
CA GLY A 108 -7.94 -1.62 -4.01
C GLY A 108 -6.65 -1.36 -3.24
N PHE A 109 -5.53 -1.85 -3.74
CA PHE A 109 -4.19 -1.55 -3.22
C PHE A 109 -3.75 -0.13 -3.60
N CYS A 110 -3.90 0.23 -4.88
CA CYS A 110 -3.64 1.54 -5.45
C CYS A 110 -4.54 1.81 -6.66
N ASP A 111 -4.49 3.03 -7.19
CA ASP A 111 -5.19 3.45 -8.41
C ASP A 111 -4.59 2.82 -9.69
N GLU A 112 -5.39 2.75 -10.76
CA GLU A 112 -5.02 2.23 -12.07
C GLU A 112 -3.92 3.03 -12.80
N ASP A 113 -3.65 4.27 -12.36
CA ASP A 113 -2.54 5.08 -12.85
C ASP A 113 -1.16 4.46 -12.51
N TYR A 114 -1.09 3.48 -11.59
CA TYR A 114 0.16 2.83 -11.15
C TYR A 114 0.32 1.40 -11.67
N ASN A 115 1.58 0.99 -11.89
CA ASN A 115 1.96 -0.41 -12.02
C ASN A 115 2.63 -0.85 -10.71
N VAL A 116 2.36 -2.07 -10.25
CA VAL A 116 2.89 -2.58 -8.98
C VAL A 116 3.56 -3.94 -9.17
N GLU A 117 4.68 -4.14 -8.47
CA GLU A 117 5.46 -5.38 -8.51
C GLU A 117 5.84 -5.85 -7.11
N PHE A 118 5.77 -7.17 -6.92
CA PHE A 118 6.15 -7.84 -5.68
C PHE A 118 7.02 -9.08 -5.98
N PRO A 119 8.25 -8.92 -6.47
CA PRO A 119 9.07 -10.01 -7.01
C PRO A 119 9.40 -11.13 -6.00
N THR A 120 9.24 -10.88 -4.69
CA THR A 120 9.55 -11.85 -3.63
C THR A 120 8.33 -12.28 -2.80
N LEU A 121 7.12 -11.87 -3.18
CA LEU A 121 5.90 -12.16 -2.42
C LEU A 121 5.58 -13.65 -2.45
N LYS A 122 5.53 -14.25 -1.26
CA LYS A 122 5.23 -15.67 -1.07
C LYS A 122 3.86 -15.88 -0.47
N ILE A 123 3.42 -14.94 0.37
CA ILE A 123 2.16 -15.05 1.10
C ILE A 123 1.38 -13.75 0.89
N LEU A 124 0.26 -13.87 0.19
CA LEU A 124 -0.77 -12.85 0.13
C LEU A 124 -2.03 -13.39 0.80
N GLU A 125 -2.47 -12.76 1.88
CA GLU A 125 -3.67 -13.14 2.61
C GLU A 125 -4.64 -11.97 2.65
N ILE A 126 -5.85 -12.18 2.11
CA ILE A 126 -6.89 -11.16 2.07
C ILE A 126 -8.17 -11.79 2.61
N GLU A 127 -8.66 -11.23 3.71
CA GLU A 127 -9.77 -11.81 4.49
C GLU A 127 -10.76 -10.70 4.88
N SER A 128 -12.06 -10.93 4.67
CA SER A 128 -13.11 -10.02 5.14
C SER A 128 -12.98 -8.55 4.66
N CYS A 129 -12.65 -8.36 3.36
CA CYS A 129 -12.58 -7.05 2.70
C CYS A 129 -13.72 -6.90 1.66
N PRO A 130 -14.97 -6.64 2.09
CA PRO A 130 -16.17 -6.83 1.25
C PRO A 130 -16.31 -5.83 0.09
N LYS A 131 -15.57 -4.72 0.11
CA LYS A 131 -15.60 -3.70 -0.96
C LYS A 131 -14.44 -3.85 -1.95
N LEU A 132 -13.52 -4.78 -1.71
CA LEU A 132 -12.38 -4.99 -2.58
C LEU A 132 -12.87 -5.69 -3.85
N LYS A 133 -12.81 -4.98 -4.97
CA LYS A 133 -13.26 -5.51 -6.27
C LYS A 133 -12.12 -6.07 -7.12
N GLY A 134 -10.90 -5.66 -6.83
CA GLY A 134 -9.68 -6.16 -7.46
C GLY A 134 -8.46 -5.64 -6.70
N PHE A 135 -7.30 -6.22 -6.96
CA PHE A 135 -6.07 -5.78 -6.31
C PHE A 135 -5.71 -4.35 -6.71
N ILE A 136 -5.96 -3.95 -7.96
CA ILE A 136 -5.83 -2.56 -8.45
C ILE A 136 -7.22 -1.96 -8.62
N HIS A 137 -7.42 -0.74 -8.13
CA HIS A 137 -8.68 -0.01 -8.27
C HIS A 137 -8.77 0.61 -9.66
N ILE A 138 -9.74 0.17 -10.45
CA ILE A 138 -10.03 0.65 -11.80
C ILE A 138 -11.29 1.51 -11.74
N SER A 139 -11.20 2.77 -12.19
CA SER A 139 -12.32 3.72 -12.11
C SER A 139 -12.77 4.27 -13.47
N LYS A 140 -11.92 4.20 -14.51
CA LYS A 140 -12.13 4.89 -15.80
C LYS A 140 -12.48 4.02 -17.01
N SER A 141 -12.37 2.68 -16.97
CA SER A 141 -12.58 1.86 -18.19
C SER A 141 -14.06 1.54 -18.48
N LYS A 142 -14.46 1.73 -19.75
CA LYS A 142 -15.78 1.38 -20.31
C LYS A 142 -15.77 0.13 -21.21
N GLU A 143 -14.63 -0.52 -21.39
CA GLU A 143 -14.53 -1.70 -22.25
C GLU A 143 -13.81 -2.86 -21.53
N ILE A 144 -14.43 -4.03 -21.69
CA ILE A 144 -14.23 -5.32 -21.01
C ILE A 144 -14.85 -5.34 -19.60
N SER A 145 -15.90 -6.16 -19.43
CA SER A 145 -16.39 -6.55 -18.11
C SER A 145 -15.33 -7.44 -17.45
N ILE A 146 -14.39 -6.78 -16.77
CA ILE A 146 -13.35 -7.39 -15.93
C ILE A 146 -13.88 -7.64 -14.50
N ASP A 147 -15.20 -7.54 -14.30
CA ASP A 147 -15.92 -7.66 -13.02
C ASP A 147 -15.72 -9.00 -12.29
N ALA A 148 -14.89 -9.90 -12.82
CA ALA A 148 -14.59 -11.22 -12.29
C ALA A 148 -13.09 -11.51 -12.07
N VAL A 149 -12.16 -10.59 -12.32
CA VAL A 149 -10.72 -10.86 -12.17
C VAL A 149 -10.12 -10.08 -11.00
N PHE A 150 -9.61 -10.80 -10.00
CA PHE A 150 -9.00 -10.21 -8.81
C PHE A 150 -7.60 -9.65 -9.07
N PHE A 151 -6.80 -10.35 -9.86
CA PHE A 151 -5.45 -9.95 -10.29
C PHE A 151 -5.48 -9.49 -11.74
N ASN A 152 -5.42 -8.19 -11.98
CA ASN A 152 -5.38 -7.65 -13.34
C ASN A 152 -4.00 -7.84 -13.96
N ASN A 153 -3.92 -7.91 -15.30
CA ASN A 153 -2.70 -8.12 -16.11
C ASN A 153 -1.60 -7.02 -15.95
N LYS A 154 -1.72 -6.14 -14.96
CA LYS A 154 -0.71 -5.14 -14.56
C LYS A 154 0.21 -5.61 -13.43
N ILE A 155 -0.02 -6.82 -12.90
CA ILE A 155 0.97 -7.49 -12.05
C ILE A 155 1.95 -8.19 -12.98
N ILE A 156 3.06 -7.51 -13.26
CA ILE A 156 4.11 -8.05 -14.12
C ILE A 156 4.99 -8.94 -13.23
N GLU A 157 4.93 -10.25 -13.43
CA GLU A 157 5.84 -11.21 -12.79
C GLU A 157 7.15 -11.33 -13.59
N GLU A 158 7.85 -10.24 -13.93
CA GLU A 158 9.18 -10.35 -14.56
C GLU A 158 10.16 -9.27 -14.08
N GLN A 159 11.14 -9.74 -13.28
CA GLN A 159 12.52 -9.29 -12.99
C GLN A 159 12.78 -7.81 -12.67
N CYS A 160 13.06 -7.56 -11.38
CA CYS A 160 14.13 -6.68 -10.90
C CYS A 160 15.33 -7.51 -10.45
#